data_AF-A0A1M5FBE4-F1
#
_entry.id   AF-A0A1M5FBE4-F1
#
_cell.length_a   1.000
_cell.length_b   1.000
_cell.length_c   1.000
_cell.angle_alpha   90.00
_cell.angle_beta   90.00
_cell.angle_gamma   90.00
#
_symmetry.space_group_name_H-M   'P 1'
#
loop_
_entity.id
_entity.type
_entity.pdbx_description
1 polymer ?
#
loop_
_entity_poly.entity_id
_entity_poly.type
_entity_poly.pdbx_seq_one_letter_code
_entity_poly.pdbx_strand_id
1 'polypeptide(L)'
;MLIIVKPAKENVKVRKENGAHLSVDGEQVESSSFWKRQAKAGDVVILNDDESKAWRDAIEAEKAKRREEAAKVKADLKKEADAKAKAEKAAAKKTETQGE
;
A
#
# COMPACT_ATOMS: atom_id res chain seq x y z
N MET A 1 -12.34 7.62 -19.55
CA MET A 1 -12.43 6.15 -19.35
C MET A 1 -11.21 5.71 -18.58
N LEU A 2 -11.36 4.90 -17.53
CA LEU A 2 -10.23 4.39 -16.74
C LEU A 2 -9.75 3.05 -17.33
N ILE A 3 -8.44 2.90 -17.47
CA ILE A 3 -7.78 1.69 -17.95
C ILE A 3 -6.76 1.22 -16.92
N ILE A 4 -6.44 -0.07 -16.92
CA ILE A 4 -5.35 -0.58 -16.07
C ILE A 4 -4.14 -0.82 -16.96
N VAL A 5 -3.03 -0.23 -16.56
CA VAL A 5 -1.79 -0.25 -17.32
C VAL A 5 -0.71 -0.86 -16.45
N LYS A 6 0.02 -1.85 -16.99
CA LYS A 6 1.18 -2.46 -16.34
C LYS A 6 2.44 -2.24 -17.18
N PRO A 7 3.63 -2.13 -16.57
CA PRO A 7 4.88 -2.21 -17.33
C PRO A 7 4.93 -3.53 -18.11
N ALA A 8 5.39 -3.49 -19.35
CA ALA A 8 5.51 -4.70 -20.16
C ALA A 8 6.59 -5.67 -19.62
N LYS A 9 7.53 -5.14 -18.84
CA LYS A 9 8.63 -5.89 -18.23
C LYS A 9 8.84 -5.41 -16.80
N GLU A 10 9.09 -6.34 -15.89
CA GLU A 10 9.24 -6.10 -14.45
C GLU A 10 10.38 -5.12 -14.10
N ASN A 11 11.39 -5.04 -14.96
CA ASN A 11 12.57 -4.18 -14.76
C ASN A 11 12.48 -2.82 -15.50
N VAL A 12 11.37 -2.54 -16.19
CA VAL A 12 11.20 -1.30 -16.95
C VAL A 12 10.46 -0.27 -16.12
N LYS A 13 11.15 0.84 -15.82
CA LYS A 13 10.58 2.00 -15.13
C LYS A 13 9.86 2.89 -16.13
N VAL A 14 8.56 2.69 -16.27
CA VAL A 14 7.72 3.56 -17.10
C VAL A 14 7.35 4.81 -16.31
N ARG A 15 7.62 5.99 -16.89
CA ARG A 15 7.18 7.27 -16.32
C ARG A 15 5.75 7.58 -16.70
N LYS A 16 5.02 8.20 -15.78
CA LYS A 16 3.70 8.78 -15.96
C LYS A 16 3.81 10.23 -16.43
N GLU A 17 2.66 10.77 -16.84
CA GLU A 17 2.52 12.18 -17.24
C GLU A 17 2.90 13.16 -16.12
N ASN A 18 2.71 12.77 -14.85
CA ASN A 18 3.09 13.57 -13.68
C ASN A 18 4.58 13.43 -13.26
N GLY A 19 5.38 12.68 -14.02
CA GLY A 19 6.79 12.42 -13.72
C GLY A 19 7.06 11.31 -12.70
N ALA A 20 6.03 10.76 -12.04
CA ALA A 20 6.18 9.58 -11.19
C ALA A 20 6.34 8.30 -12.03
N HIS A 21 6.78 7.20 -11.42
CA HIS A 21 6.86 5.90 -12.08
C HIS A 21 5.59 5.08 -11.88
N LEU A 22 5.25 4.27 -12.88
CA LEU A 22 4.18 3.28 -12.82
C LEU A 22 4.58 2.16 -11.84
N SER A 23 3.61 1.63 -11.09
CA SER A 23 3.84 0.48 -10.22
C SER A 23 4.20 -0.77 -11.05
N VAL A 24 5.00 -1.67 -10.48
CA VAL A 24 5.37 -2.95 -11.13
C VAL A 24 4.17 -3.86 -11.34
N ASP A 25 3.23 -3.89 -10.39
CA ASP A 25 1.95 -4.60 -10.51
C ASP A 25 0.96 -3.92 -11.47
N GLY A 26 1.28 -2.73 -11.97
CA GLY A 26 0.38 -1.90 -12.75
C GLY A 26 -0.52 -0.99 -11.91
N GLU A 27 -1.25 -0.11 -12.58
CA GLU A 27 -2.08 0.90 -11.94
C GLU A 27 -3.30 1.26 -12.80
N GLN A 28 -4.39 1.62 -12.14
CA GLN A 28 -5.54 2.21 -12.79
C GLN A 28 -5.28 3.70 -13.08
N VAL A 29 -5.29 4.05 -14.37
CA VAL A 29 -5.01 5.41 -14.85
C VAL A 29 -6.10 5.85 -15.84
N GLU A 30 -6.17 7.15 -16.08
CA GLU A 30 -7.05 7.67 -17.12
C GLU A 30 -6.51 7.31 -18.52
N SER A 31 -7.39 6.86 -19.40
CA SER A 31 -7.05 6.55 -20.79
C SER A 31 -6.66 7.83 -21.53
N SER A 32 -5.35 8.05 -21.66
CA SER A 32 -4.74 9.12 -22.43
C SER A 32 -4.05 8.58 -23.69
N SER A 33 -3.83 9.45 -24.68
CA SER A 33 -3.02 9.16 -25.86
C SER A 33 -1.57 8.79 -25.49
N PHE A 34 -1.08 9.26 -24.34
CA PHE A 34 0.22 8.89 -23.79
C PHE A 34 0.35 7.37 -23.58
N TRP A 35 -0.62 6.76 -22.90
CA TRP A 35 -0.60 5.32 -22.61
C TRP A 35 -0.73 4.47 -23.87
N LYS A 36 -1.53 4.90 -24.84
CA LYS A 36 -1.64 4.21 -26.13
C LYS A 36 -0.31 4.22 -26.90
N ARG A 37 0.46 5.30 -26.81
CA ARG A 37 1.79 5.40 -27.42
C ARG A 37 2.79 4.47 -26.73
N GLN A 38 2.82 4.46 -25.39
CA GLN A 38 3.70 3.54 -24.65
C GLN A 38 3.32 2.08 -24.87
N ALA A 39 2.03 1.78 -25.00
CA ALA A 39 1.56 0.43 -25.33
C ALA A 39 2.05 0.01 -26.72
N LYS A 40 1.97 0.92 -27.70
CA LYS A 40 2.49 0.69 -29.05
C LYS A 40 4.02 0.57 -29.09
N ALA A 41 4.74 1.29 -28.23
CA ALA A 41 6.18 1.18 -28.06
C ALA A 41 6.61 -0.13 -27.37
N GLY A 42 5.67 -0.84 -26.72
CA GLY A 42 5.94 -2.07 -25.97
C GLY A 42 6.55 -1.81 -24.59
N ASP A 43 6.44 -0.59 -24.06
CA ASP A 43 6.87 -0.26 -22.70
C ASP A 43 5.80 -0.63 -21.66
N VAL A 44 4.53 -0.58 -22.05
CA VAL A 44 3.39 -0.95 -21.19
C VAL A 44 2.43 -1.88 -21.89
N VAL A 45 1.63 -2.58 -21.10
CA VAL A 45 0.50 -3.38 -21.56
C VAL A 45 -0.77 -2.78 -20.94
N ILE A 46 -1.74 -2.46 -21.79
CA ILE A 46 -3.09 -2.10 -21.36
C ILE A 46 -3.86 -3.40 -21.21
N LEU A 47 -4.40 -3.65 -20.02
CA LEU A 47 -5.15 -4.87 -19.72
C LEU A 47 -6.55 -4.80 -20.35
N ASN A 48 -7.03 -5.96 -20.80
CA ASN A 48 -8.39 -6.10 -21.31
C ASN A 48 -9.40 -6.10 -20.14
N ASP A 49 -10.71 -6.13 -20.42
CA ASP A 49 -11.75 -6.10 -19.39
C ASP A 49 -11.66 -7.27 -18.39
N ASP A 50 -11.43 -8.49 -18.86
CA ASP A 50 -11.29 -9.68 -18.01
C ASP A 50 -10.06 -9.60 -17.11
N GLU A 51 -8.90 -9.27 -17.68
CA GLU A 51 -7.67 -9.08 -16.92
C GLU A 51 -7.78 -7.90 -15.94
N SER A 52 -8.50 -6.85 -16.33
CA SER A 52 -8.76 -5.69 -15.47
C SER A 52 -9.62 -6.05 -14.27
N LYS A 53 -10.57 -7.00 -14.39
CA LYS A 53 -11.32 -7.51 -13.24
C LYS A 53 -10.41 -8.31 -12.31
N ALA A 54 -9.67 -9.27 -12.86
CA ALA A 54 -8.74 -10.10 -12.10
C ALA A 54 -7.71 -9.26 -11.33
N TRP A 55 -7.19 -8.19 -11.95
CA TRP A 55 -6.29 -7.24 -11.28
C TRP A 55 -6.96 -6.54 -10.10
N ARG A 56 -8.20 -6.04 -10.28
CA ARG A 56 -8.94 -5.39 -9.18
C ARG A 56 -9.20 -6.35 -8.02
N ASP A 57 -9.59 -7.58 -8.32
CA ASP A 57 -9.82 -8.64 -7.33
C ASP A 57 -8.53 -8.97 -6.57
N ALA A 58 -7.38 -9.04 -7.26
CA ALA A 58 -6.08 -9.27 -6.64
C ALA A 58 -5.68 -8.13 -5.68
N ILE A 59 -5.88 -6.87 -6.08
CA ILE A 59 -5.57 -5.70 -5.25
C ILE A 59 -6.50 -5.59 -4.04
N GLU A 60 -7.80 -5.89 -4.21
CA GLU A 60 -8.75 -5.97 -3.09
C GLU A 60 -8.36 -7.07 -2.10
N ALA A 61 -7.97 -8.25 -2.59
CA ALA A 61 -7.50 -9.34 -1.76
C ALA A 61 -6.21 -8.99 -1.00
N GLU A 62 -5.24 -8.31 -1.64
CA GLU A 62 -4.03 -7.84 -0.98
C GLU A 62 -4.34 -6.77 0.08
N LYS A 63 -5.19 -5.80 -0.25
CA LYS A 63 -5.63 -4.79 0.72
C LYS A 63 -6.36 -5.42 1.91
N ALA A 64 -7.18 -6.45 1.70
CA ALA A 64 -7.85 -7.16 2.77
C ALA A 64 -6.85 -7.84 3.71
N LYS A 65 -5.87 -8.57 3.15
CA LYS A 65 -4.78 -9.18 3.94
C LYS A 65 -3.99 -8.12 4.72
N ARG A 66 -3.64 -7.02 4.06
CA ARG A 66 -2.89 -5.92 4.69
C ARG A 66 -3.67 -5.21 5.78
N ARG A 67 -5.00 -5.08 5.66
CA ARG A 67 -5.86 -4.57 6.74
C ARG A 67 -5.87 -5.52 7.93
N GLU A 68 -5.91 -6.83 7.70
CA GLU A 68 -5.88 -7.83 8.75
C GLU A 68 -4.52 -7.83 9.49
N GLU A 69 -3.43 -7.74 8.74
CA GLU A 69 -2.07 -7.61 9.30
C GLU A 69 -1.90 -6.29 10.06
N ALA A 70 -2.34 -5.17 9.49
CA ALA A 70 -2.31 -3.87 10.17
C ALA A 70 -3.15 -3.85 11.45
N ALA A 71 -4.26 -4.60 11.51
CA ALA A 71 -5.07 -4.73 12.71
C ALA A 71 -4.33 -5.51 13.82
N LYS A 72 -3.59 -6.56 13.47
CA LYS A 72 -2.75 -7.32 14.40
C LYS A 72 -1.62 -6.44 14.95
N VAL A 73 -0.85 -5.81 14.06
CA VAL A 73 0.23 -4.88 14.45
C VAL A 73 -0.27 -3.75 15.35
N LYS A 74 -1.44 -3.17 15.05
CA LYS A 74 -2.04 -2.11 15.88
C LYS A 74 -2.47 -2.63 17.26
N ALA A 75 -2.92 -3.88 17.36
CA ALA A 75 -3.29 -4.51 18.63
C ALA A 75 -2.05 -4.77 19.50
N ASP A 76 -0.95 -5.24 18.92
CA ASP A 76 0.31 -5.48 19.63
C ASP A 76 0.93 -4.17 20.13
N LEU A 77 0.98 -3.12 19.29
CA LEU A 77 1.43 -1.78 19.69
C LEU A 77 0.59 -1.18 20.83
N LYS A 78 -0.73 -1.42 20.82
CA LYS A 78 -1.62 -0.96 21.89
C LYS A 78 -1.34 -1.68 23.22
N LYS A 79 -1.08 -2.99 23.19
CA LYS A 79 -0.70 -3.76 24.39
C LYS A 79 0.64 -3.28 24.95
N GLU A 80 1.61 -3.01 24.08
CA GLU A 80 2.94 -2.55 24.49
C GLU A 80 2.90 -1.13 25.08
N ALA A 81 2.07 -0.23 24.51
CA ALA A 81 1.85 1.11 25.05
C ALA A 81 1.15 1.10 26.42
N ASP A 82 0.14 0.25 26.61
CA ASP A 82 -0.57 0.12 27.88
C ASP A 82 0.34 -0.48 28.98
N ALA A 83 1.16 -1.47 28.63
CA ALA A 83 2.17 -2.03 29.52
C ALA A 83 3.21 -0.99 29.97
N LYS A 84 3.71 -0.16 29.05
CA LYS A 84 4.62 0.96 29.39
C LYS A 84 3.95 2.01 30.27
N ALA A 85 2.72 2.41 29.97
CA ALA A 85 1.98 3.38 30.78
C ALA A 85 1.71 2.86 32.21
N LYS A 86 1.46 1.56 32.37
CA LYS A 86 1.27 0.92 33.68
C LYS A 86 2.59 0.81 34.46
N ALA A 87 3.70 0.53 33.79
CA ALA A 87 5.02 0.51 34.41
C ALA A 87 5.46 1.90 34.90
N GLU A 88 5.19 2.95 34.12
CA GLU A 88 5.52 4.33 34.49
C GLU A 88 4.68 4.83 35.68
N LYS A 89 3.38 4.52 35.71
CA LYS A 89 2.52 4.82 36.88
C LYS A 89 2.91 4.03 38.14
N ALA A 90 3.42 2.80 37.99
CA ALA A 90 3.91 2.00 39.11
C ALA A 90 5.25 2.51 39.66
N ALA A 91 6.10 3.10 38.81
CA ALA A 91 7.34 3.76 39.23
C ALA A 91 7.05 5.08 39.97
N ALA A 92 6.13 5.90 39.46
CA ALA A 92 5.76 7.18 40.09
C ALA A 92 5.12 7.02 41.49
N LYS A 93 4.36 5.94 41.72
CA LYS A 93 3.74 5.67 43.03
C LYS A 93 4.71 5.18 44.11
N LYS A 94 5.91 4.69 43.73
CA LYS A 94 6.95 4.28 44.69
C LYS A 94 7.80 5.44 45.21
N THR A 95 7.86 6.56 44.48
CA THR A 95 8.62 7.75 44.88
C THR A 95 7.90 8.66 45.88
N GLU A 96 6.60 8.49 46.09
CA GLU A 96 5.80 9.33 47.01
C GLU A 96 5.70 8.76 48.44
N THR A 97 6.16 7.51 48.68
CA THR A 97 6.07 6.86 50.01
C THR A 97 7.35 6.93 50.84
N GLN A 98 8.39 7.63 50.36
CA GLN A 98 9.63 7.88 51.09
C GLN A 98 9.84 9.39 51.26
N GLY A 99 8.91 10.03 51.97
CA GLY A 99 8.95 11.45 52.30
C GLY A 99 8.11 11.70 53.54
N GLU A 100 8.38 10.93 54.59
CA GLU A 100 7.95 11.20 55.97
C GLU A 100 9.17 11.63 56.79
#